data_AF-A0A0U1NKL4-F1
#
_entry.id   AF-A0A0U1NKL4-F1
#
_cell.length_a   1.000
_cell.length_b   1.000
_cell.length_c   1.000
_cell.angle_alpha   90.00
_cell.angle_beta   90.00
_cell.angle_gamma   90.00
#
_symmetry.space_group_name_H-M   'P 1'
#
loop_
_entity.id
_entity.type
_entity.pdbx_description
1 polymer ?
#
loop_
_entity_poly.entity_id
_entity_poly.type
_entity_poly.pdbx_seq_one_letter_code
_entity_poly.pdbx_strand_id
1 'polypeptide(L)'
;MKRFLITTVTAISIATTSISASATPARAGGSDVAEVLGALALFAIIAAGVEHERNAEKKKQHTTKPRVVRQPVALPGRCVRRLENNQGTRRVVARGCLERHYAAAGSLPRYCATRFKNARGNIRKGYDLRCLRSDGYRVIR
;
A
#
# COMPACT_ATOMS: atom_id res chain seq x y z
N MET A 1 2.00 -8.32 -24.73
CA MET A 1 3.33 -7.72 -24.48
C MET A 1 3.18 -6.22 -24.70
N LYS A 2 3.16 -5.42 -23.63
CA LYS A 2 2.87 -3.98 -23.67
C LYS A 2 4.03 -3.28 -22.97
N ARG A 3 5.05 -2.93 -23.76
CA ARG A 3 6.25 -2.21 -23.36
C ARG A 3 6.42 -1.06 -24.34
N PHE A 4 5.61 -0.01 -24.16
CA PHE A 4 5.58 1.17 -25.03
C PHE A 4 5.06 2.41 -24.29
N LEU A 5 5.42 2.59 -23.01
CA LEU A 5 5.10 3.82 -22.26
C LEU A 5 6.32 4.31 -21.48
N ILE A 6 7.48 4.40 -22.15
CA ILE A 6 8.69 5.02 -21.58
C ILE A 6 9.36 5.81 -22.70
N THR A 7 8.75 6.93 -23.11
CA THR A 7 9.35 7.95 -24.00
C THR A 7 8.26 9.00 -24.29
N THR A 8 8.20 10.09 -23.52
CA THR A 8 7.58 11.41 -23.89
C THR A 8 7.39 12.30 -22.64
N VAL A 9 8.46 12.68 -21.94
CA VAL A 9 8.45 13.96 -21.19
C VAL A 9 9.86 14.55 -21.24
N THR A 10 10.24 15.03 -22.41
CA THR A 10 11.36 15.95 -22.60
C THR A 10 10.80 17.31 -22.98
N ALA A 11 11.34 18.36 -22.34
CA ALA A 11 11.28 19.76 -22.75
C ALA A 11 10.03 20.59 -22.40
N ILE A 12 9.87 20.98 -21.13
CA ILE A 12 9.32 22.30 -20.75
C ILE A 12 10.06 22.81 -19.50
N SER A 13 11.25 23.40 -19.66
CA SER A 13 11.96 24.13 -18.58
C SER A 13 12.71 25.35 -19.11
N ILE A 14 12.05 26.14 -19.97
CA ILE A 14 12.57 27.45 -20.40
C ILE A 14 11.49 28.48 -20.07
N ALA A 15 11.49 28.98 -18.83
CA ALA A 15 10.96 30.29 -18.42
C ALA A 15 10.77 30.33 -16.89
N THR A 16 11.84 30.52 -16.12
CA THR A 16 11.73 31.37 -14.92
C THR A 16 12.85 32.40 -15.00
N THR A 17 12.45 33.55 -15.53
CA THR A 17 13.21 34.77 -15.65
C THR A 17 13.64 35.24 -14.26
N SER A 18 14.92 35.61 -14.19
CA SER A 18 15.60 36.35 -13.13
C SER A 18 14.77 37.47 -12.50
N ILE A 19 14.60 37.44 -11.17
CA ILE A 19 14.24 38.61 -10.37
C ILE A 19 15.54 39.20 -9.82
N SER A 20 15.84 40.41 -10.27
CA SER A 20 16.96 41.24 -9.84
C SER A 20 16.76 41.77 -8.42
N ALA A 21 17.85 41.71 -7.64
CA ALA A 21 18.30 42.64 -6.60
C ALA A 21 17.28 43.51 -5.83
N SER A 22 17.20 43.26 -4.52
CA SER A 22 17.31 44.35 -3.53
C SER A 22 18.12 43.85 -2.33
N ALA A 23 19.39 44.23 -2.31
CA ALA A 23 20.28 44.08 -1.16
C ALA A 23 19.95 45.18 -0.15
N THR A 24 19.42 44.81 1.01
CA THR A 24 19.55 45.60 2.24
C THR A 24 20.46 44.82 3.18
N PRO A 25 21.72 45.23 3.37
CA PRO A 25 22.54 44.70 4.44
C PRO A 25 22.03 45.32 5.74
N ALA A 26 21.77 44.52 6.76
CA ALA A 26 21.78 45.03 8.13
C ALA A 26 22.03 43.86 9.08
N ARG A 27 23.31 43.47 9.16
CA ARG A 27 23.82 42.88 10.39
C ARG A 27 24.08 44.01 11.40
N ALA A 28 23.84 43.66 12.66
CA ALA A 28 24.44 44.21 13.87
C ALA A 28 23.91 45.57 14.38
N GLY A 29 23.46 45.56 15.63
CA GLY A 29 23.27 46.75 16.45
C GLY A 29 22.35 46.46 17.62
N GLY A 30 22.84 46.59 18.84
CA GLY A 30 22.14 46.20 20.06
C GLY A 30 20.98 47.12 20.43
N SER A 31 20.12 46.56 21.28
CA SER A 31 19.20 47.26 22.18
C SER A 31 18.34 48.35 21.57
N ASP A 32 17.10 48.01 21.18
CA ASP A 32 15.93 48.90 21.33
C ASP A 32 14.64 48.07 21.20
N VAL A 33 14.31 47.37 22.28
CA VAL A 33 13.08 46.54 22.42
C VAL A 33 11.81 47.39 22.61
N ALA A 34 11.92 48.72 22.55
CA ALA A 34 10.80 49.62 22.80
C ALA A 34 9.85 49.78 21.61
N GLU A 35 10.28 49.54 20.37
CA GLU A 35 9.43 49.74 19.19
C GLU A 35 8.56 48.52 18.83
N VAL A 36 8.94 47.32 19.32
CA VAL A 36 8.21 46.05 19.06
C VAL A 36 7.00 45.87 19.99
N LEU A 37 6.99 46.53 21.15
CA LEU A 37 5.91 46.45 22.14
C LEU A 37 4.61 47.13 21.69
N GLY A 38 4.69 48.17 20.84
CA GLY A 38 3.50 48.86 20.33
C GLY A 38 2.66 47.99 19.37
N ALA A 39 3.32 47.23 18.51
CA ALA A 39 2.64 46.36 17.53
C ALA A 39 1.99 45.13 18.17
N LEU A 40 2.60 44.56 19.22
CA LEU A 40 2.06 43.38 19.93
C LEU A 40 0.81 43.70 20.75
N ALA A 41 0.69 44.91 21.33
CA ALA A 41 -0.47 45.30 22.13
C ALA A 41 -1.78 45.37 21.31
N LEU A 42 -1.71 45.76 20.04
CA LEU A 42 -2.88 45.80 19.15
C LEU A 42 -3.41 44.41 18.80
N PHE A 43 -2.54 43.39 18.67
CA PHE A 43 -2.97 42.01 18.42
C PHE A 43 -3.65 41.35 19.63
N ALA A 44 -3.38 41.82 20.86
CA ALA A 44 -3.96 41.24 22.07
C ALA A 44 -5.48 41.46 22.20
N ILE A 45 -6.02 42.52 21.59
CA ILE A 45 -7.45 42.88 21.71
C ILE A 45 -8.35 41.89 20.95
N ILE A 46 -7.86 41.27 19.87
CA ILE A 46 -8.64 40.32 19.06
C ILE A 46 -8.72 38.93 19.73
N ALA A 47 -7.82 38.61 20.66
CA ALA A 47 -7.72 37.28 21.24
C ALA A 47 -8.79 36.96 22.30
N ALA A 48 -9.53 37.95 22.80
CA ALA A 48 -10.55 37.76 23.84
C ALA A 48 -11.97 37.53 23.29
N GLY A 49 -12.17 37.55 21.97
CA GLY A 49 -13.50 37.62 21.35
C GLY A 49 -13.87 36.52 20.35
N VAL A 50 -13.12 35.41 20.27
CA VAL A 50 -13.51 34.26 19.45
C VAL A 50 -13.98 33.12 20.35
N GLU A 51 -15.27 33.17 20.71
CA GLU A 51 -16.00 32.02 21.26
C GLU A 51 -15.98 30.89 20.22
N HIS A 52 -15.24 29.83 20.51
CA HIS A 52 -15.13 28.68 19.62
C HIS A 52 -16.29 27.70 19.87
N GLU A 53 -17.44 27.96 19.26
CA GLU A 53 -18.52 26.97 19.11
C GLU A 53 -18.02 25.84 18.20
N ARG A 54 -17.43 24.78 18.79
CA ARG A 54 -17.12 23.56 18.03
C ARG A 54 -17.60 22.30 18.72
N ASN A 55 -18.51 21.68 17.98
CA ASN A 55 -18.83 20.26 17.96
C ASN A 55 -19.79 19.79 19.05
N ALA A 56 -21.07 20.08 18.81
CA ALA A 56 -22.12 19.13 19.12
C ALA A 56 -21.77 17.79 18.45
N GLU A 57 -21.16 16.90 19.22
CA GLU A 57 -20.86 15.55 18.83
C GLU A 57 -22.16 14.82 18.51
N LYS A 58 -22.54 14.83 17.23
CA LYS A 58 -23.46 13.83 16.69
C LYS A 58 -22.77 12.49 16.89
N LYS A 59 -23.08 11.82 18.00
CA LYS A 59 -22.74 10.44 18.31
C LYS A 59 -23.39 9.55 17.26
N LYS A 60 -22.83 9.54 16.05
CA LYS A 60 -23.07 8.50 15.05
C LYS A 60 -22.57 7.23 15.71
N GLN A 61 -23.50 6.48 16.29
CA GLN A 61 -23.27 5.10 16.67
C GLN A 61 -22.82 4.39 15.39
N HIS A 62 -21.50 4.34 15.20
CA HIS A 62 -20.91 3.35 14.35
C HIS A 62 -21.20 2.04 15.06
N THR A 63 -22.33 1.43 14.71
CA THR A 63 -22.55 0.02 14.98
C THR A 63 -21.43 -0.68 14.22
N THR A 64 -20.32 -0.91 14.91
CA THR A 64 -19.19 -1.68 14.41
C THR A 64 -19.77 -3.07 14.19
N LYS A 65 -20.27 -3.35 12.99
CA LYS A 65 -20.65 -4.71 12.62
C LYS A 65 -19.46 -5.59 12.98
N PRO A 66 -19.64 -6.67 13.75
CA PRO A 66 -18.54 -7.56 14.07
C PRO A 66 -17.86 -7.92 12.76
N ARG A 67 -16.61 -7.51 12.59
CA ARG A 67 -15.82 -7.90 11.43
C ARG A 67 -15.63 -9.40 11.60
N VAL A 68 -16.42 -10.20 10.87
CA VAL A 68 -16.21 -11.64 10.79
C VAL A 68 -14.83 -11.82 10.18
N VAL A 69 -13.83 -12.02 11.04
CA VAL A 69 -12.47 -12.34 10.61
C VAL A 69 -12.53 -13.76 10.08
N ARG A 70 -12.74 -13.90 8.77
CA ARG A 70 -12.59 -15.19 8.09
C ARG A 70 -11.15 -15.65 8.31
N GLN A 71 -10.99 -16.72 9.07
CA GLN A 71 -9.68 -17.31 9.27
C GLN A 71 -9.13 -17.78 7.91
N PRO A 72 -7.87 -17.51 7.60
CA PRO A 72 -7.28 -17.93 6.33
C PRO A 72 -7.24 -19.46 6.26
N VAL A 73 -7.63 -20.02 5.11
CA VAL A 73 -7.56 -21.47 4.90
C VAL A 73 -6.10 -21.87 4.71
N ALA A 74 -5.59 -22.68 5.64
CA ALA A 74 -4.19 -23.05 5.69
C ALA A 74 -3.84 -24.14 4.67
N LEU A 75 -2.83 -23.88 3.83
CA LEU A 75 -2.27 -24.81 2.85
C LEU A 75 -0.90 -25.31 3.33
N PRO A 76 -0.63 -26.63 3.25
CA PRO A 76 0.66 -27.17 3.65
C PRO A 76 1.78 -26.74 2.68
N GLY A 77 2.78 -26.04 3.21
CA GLY A 77 3.93 -25.54 2.44
C GLY A 77 4.71 -26.63 1.70
N ARG A 78 4.78 -27.84 2.27
CA ARG A 78 5.39 -29.02 1.65
C ARG A 78 4.77 -29.43 0.30
N CYS A 79 3.53 -29.04 0.03
CA CYS A 79 2.86 -29.32 -1.24
C CYS A 79 3.07 -28.22 -2.30
N VAL A 80 3.68 -27.10 -1.91
CA VAL A 80 4.05 -26.03 -2.83
C VAL A 80 5.31 -26.41 -3.61
N ARG A 81 5.25 -26.26 -4.92
CA ARG A 81 6.37 -26.48 -5.84
C ARG A 81 6.67 -25.19 -6.58
N ARG A 82 7.97 -24.88 -6.63
CA ARG A 82 8.52 -23.82 -7.47
C ARG A 82 8.78 -24.41 -8.85
N LEU A 83 8.31 -23.73 -9.87
CA LEU A 83 8.54 -24.04 -11.27
C LEU A 83 9.25 -22.86 -11.89
N GLU A 84 10.26 -23.15 -12.70
CA GLU A 84 10.93 -22.16 -13.52
C GLU A 84 10.35 -22.26 -14.93
N ASN A 85 9.94 -21.12 -15.48
CA ASN A 85 9.50 -21.02 -16.85
C ASN A 85 10.19 -19.81 -17.51
N ASN A 86 10.05 -19.69 -18.83
CA ASN A 86 10.64 -18.59 -19.60
C ASN A 86 10.13 -17.19 -19.18
N GLN A 87 9.06 -17.13 -18.37
CA GLN A 87 8.45 -15.91 -17.84
C GLN A 87 8.75 -15.70 -16.35
N GLY A 88 9.70 -16.47 -15.79
CA GLY A 88 10.14 -16.41 -14.40
C GLY A 88 9.70 -17.58 -13.53
N THR A 89 9.63 -17.35 -12.23
CA THR A 89 9.24 -18.37 -11.26
C THR A 89 7.73 -18.40 -11.06
N ARG A 90 7.11 -19.57 -11.24
CA ARG A 90 5.71 -19.83 -10.88
C ARG A 90 5.63 -20.81 -9.71
N ARG A 91 4.75 -20.55 -8.74
CA ARG A 91 4.47 -21.48 -7.64
C ARG A 91 3.12 -22.17 -7.85
N VAL A 92 3.11 -23.49 -7.68
CA VAL A 92 1.91 -24.32 -7.79
C VAL A 92 1.80 -25.25 -6.60
N VAL A 93 0.59 -25.65 -6.26
CA VAL A 93 0.34 -26.65 -5.22
C VAL A 93 -0.04 -27.97 -5.89
N ALA A 94 0.74 -29.03 -5.66
CA ALA A 94 0.54 -30.30 -6.36
C ALA A 94 -0.70 -31.05 -5.82
N ARG A 95 -1.65 -31.38 -6.70
CA ARG A 95 -2.91 -32.04 -6.30
C ARG A 95 -2.68 -33.38 -5.59
N GLY A 96 -1.82 -34.23 -6.16
CA GLY A 96 -1.49 -35.53 -5.54
C GLY A 96 -0.69 -35.41 -4.23
N CYS A 97 -0.12 -34.25 -3.91
CA CYS A 97 0.44 -34.01 -2.56
C CYS A 97 -0.69 -33.66 -1.59
N LEU A 98 -1.60 -32.77 -2.00
CA LEU A 98 -2.76 -32.38 -1.20
C LEU A 98 -3.62 -33.59 -0.84
N GLU A 99 -3.95 -34.46 -1.82
CA GLU A 99 -4.77 -35.66 -1.60
C GLU A 99 -4.20 -36.60 -0.53
N ARG A 100 -2.89 -36.57 -0.26
CA ARG A 100 -2.23 -37.41 0.75
C ARG A 100 -2.00 -36.72 2.09
N HIS A 101 -1.98 -35.39 2.11
CA HIS A 101 -1.41 -34.63 3.23
C HIS A 101 -2.26 -33.42 3.63
N TYR A 102 -3.45 -33.29 3.07
CA TYR A 102 -4.36 -32.21 3.33
C TYR A 102 -5.80 -32.72 3.29
N ALA A 103 -6.44 -32.82 4.45
CA ALA A 103 -7.80 -33.33 4.57
C ALA A 103 -8.81 -32.54 3.72
N ALA A 104 -8.63 -31.22 3.62
CA ALA A 104 -9.48 -30.35 2.84
C ALA A 104 -9.06 -30.24 1.35
N ALA A 105 -8.34 -31.22 0.80
CA ALA A 105 -7.94 -31.21 -0.62
C ALA A 105 -9.13 -31.09 -1.60
N GLY A 106 -10.31 -31.57 -1.19
CA GLY A 106 -11.55 -31.48 -1.95
C GLY A 106 -12.21 -30.10 -1.94
N SER A 107 -11.90 -29.23 -0.96
CA SER A 107 -12.51 -27.90 -0.85
C SER A 107 -11.82 -26.85 -1.70
N LEU A 108 -10.69 -27.18 -2.35
CA LEU A 108 -9.97 -26.21 -3.17
C LEU A 108 -10.81 -25.79 -4.40
N PRO A 109 -10.80 -24.50 -4.76
CA PRO A 109 -11.60 -24.01 -5.86
C PRO A 109 -11.12 -24.56 -7.20
N ARG A 110 -12.04 -25.12 -7.96
CA ARG A 110 -11.76 -25.71 -9.28
C ARG A 110 -11.23 -24.69 -10.29
N TYR A 111 -11.64 -23.43 -10.16
CA TYR A 111 -11.20 -22.36 -11.05
C TYR A 111 -9.71 -22.01 -10.89
N CYS A 112 -9.09 -22.33 -9.74
CA CYS A 112 -7.64 -22.21 -9.57
C CYS A 112 -6.85 -23.43 -10.05
N ALA A 113 -7.52 -24.48 -10.52
CA ALA A 113 -6.86 -25.69 -10.98
C ALA A 113 -6.06 -25.43 -12.26
N THR A 114 -4.84 -25.95 -12.31
CA THR A 114 -3.92 -25.82 -13.45
C THR A 114 -3.20 -27.14 -13.70
N ARG A 115 -2.69 -27.29 -14.93
CA ARG A 115 -1.70 -28.31 -15.26
C ARG A 115 -0.31 -27.69 -15.26
N PHE A 116 0.70 -28.48 -14.91
CA PHE A 116 2.10 -28.03 -14.96
C PHE A 116 3.03 -29.21 -15.25
N LYS A 117 4.16 -28.91 -15.89
CA LYS A 117 5.25 -29.87 -16.11
C LYS A 117 6.09 -29.92 -14.83
N ASN A 118 6.29 -31.11 -14.28
CA ASN A 118 7.18 -31.29 -13.12
C ASN A 118 8.65 -31.36 -13.57
N ALA A 119 9.59 -31.41 -12.61
CA ALA A 119 11.03 -31.52 -12.90
C ALA A 119 11.41 -32.75 -13.74
N ARG A 120 10.60 -33.82 -13.71
CA ARG A 120 10.78 -35.04 -14.52
C ARG A 120 10.09 -34.95 -15.90
N GLY A 121 9.69 -33.75 -16.31
CA GLY A 121 9.01 -33.53 -17.58
C GLY A 121 7.57 -34.04 -17.69
N ASN A 122 7.00 -34.62 -16.63
CA ASN A 122 5.64 -35.16 -16.66
C ASN A 122 4.60 -34.07 -16.37
N ILE A 123 3.49 -34.08 -17.11
CA ILE A 123 2.36 -33.20 -16.85
C ILE A 123 1.59 -33.69 -15.62
N ARG A 124 1.39 -32.80 -14.65
CA ARG A 124 0.66 -33.08 -13.41
C ARG A 124 -0.42 -32.02 -13.19
N LYS A 125 -1.44 -32.40 -12.41
CA LYS A 125 -2.52 -31.50 -11.96
C LYS A 125 -2.14 -30.84 -10.65
N GLY A 126 -2.56 -29.60 -10.47
CA GLY A 126 -2.36 -28.83 -9.25
C GLY A 126 -3.21 -27.58 -9.26
N TYR A 127 -2.84 -26.64 -8.41
CA TYR A 127 -3.51 -25.35 -8.28
C TYR A 127 -2.49 -24.23 -8.35
N ASP A 128 -2.83 -23.13 -9.02
CA ASP A 128 -1.97 -21.96 -9.05
C ASP A 128 -1.94 -21.27 -7.68
N LEU A 129 -0.74 -21.06 -7.12
CA LEU A 129 -0.63 -20.50 -5.77
C LEU A 129 -1.06 -19.02 -5.71
N ARG A 130 -0.90 -18.26 -6.81
CA ARG A 130 -1.34 -16.86 -6.84
C ARG A 130 -2.86 -16.77 -6.82
N CYS A 131 -3.53 -17.61 -7.62
CA CYS A 131 -4.99 -17.73 -7.61
C CYS A 131 -5.53 -18.13 -6.23
N LEU A 132 -4.92 -19.14 -5.60
CA LEU A 132 -5.33 -19.58 -4.25
C LEU A 132 -5.16 -18.48 -3.21
N ARG A 133 -4.09 -17.68 -3.31
CA ARG A 133 -3.86 -16.54 -2.41
C ARG A 133 -4.89 -15.44 -2.59
N SER A 134 -5.30 -15.15 -3.82
CA SER A 134 -6.39 -14.19 -4.07
C SER A 134 -7.74 -14.68 -3.53
N ASP A 135 -7.95 -16.00 -3.43
CA ASP A 135 -9.16 -16.59 -2.84
C ASP A 135 -9.12 -16.70 -1.31
N GLY A 136 -8.03 -16.28 -0.67
CA GLY A 136 -7.89 -16.27 0.79
C GLY A 136 -7.17 -17.48 1.41
N TYR A 137 -6.62 -18.38 0.58
CA TYR A 137 -5.75 -19.44 1.08
C TYR A 137 -4.36 -18.91 1.42
N ARG A 138 -3.76 -19.41 2.51
CA ARG A 138 -2.41 -19.03 2.93
C ARG A 138 -1.55 -20.26 3.14
N VAL A 139 -0.29 -20.16 2.74
CA VAL A 139 0.69 -21.23 2.95
C VAL A 139 1.20 -21.15 4.38
N ILE A 140 1.04 -22.25 5.12
CA ILE A 140 1.63 -22.44 6.45
C ILE A 140 2.86 -23.36 6.34
N ARG A 141 3.82 -23.14 7.23
CA ARG A 141 5.10 -23.85 7.24
C ARG A 141 4.95 -25.21 7.92
#